data_AF-A0AAJ0PUJ3-F1
#
_entry.id   AF-A0AAJ0PUJ3-F1
#
_cell.length_a   1.000
_cell.length_b   1.000
_cell.length_c   1.000
_cell.angle_alpha   90.00
_cell.angle_beta   90.00
_cell.angle_gamma   90.00
#
_symmetry.space_group_name_H-M   'P 1'
#
loop_
_entity.id
_entity.type
_entity.pdbx_description
1 polymer ?
#
loop_
_entity_poly.entity_id
_entity_poly.type
_entity_poly.pdbx_seq_one_letter_code
_entity_poly.pdbx_strand_id
1 'polypeptide(L)'
;MFEFFASLHWGAVAQIVVIDILLGGDNAVVIALACRNLPAQQRVRGVLWGTAGAIVLRVVLIAFAVLLLDVPLLKFAGGVLLLWIGVRLMAPADDAHDSIKPADRLWDAVKTIVIADAVMSLDNVIAIAGAAEQADPGHRIALVIFGLLVSIPIIVWGSTLVLKLLDRFPIFITLGAALLGWIAGGLMVNDPAGDRWPLLDTPAAIYGASVAGALFVVIAGYALKKRRAASGAAGSR
;
A
#
# COMPACT_ATOMS: atom_id res chain seq x y z
N MET A 1 11.22 -19.19 19.39
CA MET A 1 10.79 -17.77 19.38
C MET A 1 11.88 -16.86 18.82
N PHE A 2 13.11 -16.89 19.35
CA PHE A 2 14.25 -16.13 18.76
C PHE A 2 14.59 -16.53 17.31
N GLU A 3 14.55 -17.83 16.97
CA GLU A 3 14.78 -18.26 15.58
C GLU A 3 13.70 -17.77 14.60
N PHE A 4 12.46 -17.62 15.06
CA PHE A 4 11.39 -17.02 14.26
C PHE A 4 11.69 -15.55 13.97
N PHE A 5 12.16 -14.77 14.96
CA PHE A 5 12.56 -13.38 14.72
C PHE A 5 13.84 -13.25 13.87
N ALA A 6 14.75 -14.22 13.94
CA ALA A 6 15.97 -14.25 13.13
C ALA A 6 15.73 -14.70 11.68
N SER A 7 14.69 -15.51 11.43
CA SER A 7 14.31 -15.98 10.08
C SER A 7 13.36 -15.04 9.33
N LEU A 8 12.81 -14.02 9.99
CA LEU A 8 12.03 -12.98 9.32
C LEU A 8 12.95 -12.21 8.37
N HIS A 9 12.57 -12.17 7.09
CA HIS A 9 13.19 -11.27 6.12
C HIS A 9 12.85 -9.82 6.50
N TRP A 10 13.69 -9.22 7.35
CA TRP A 10 13.51 -7.85 7.86
C TRP A 10 13.37 -6.82 6.74
N GLY A 11 13.95 -7.08 5.56
CA GLY A 11 13.73 -6.28 4.36
C GLY A 11 12.27 -6.28 3.91
N ALA A 12 11.62 -7.44 3.84
CA ALA A 12 10.21 -7.55 3.48
C ALA A 12 9.31 -6.86 4.53
N VAL A 13 9.59 -7.03 5.83
CA VAL A 13 8.85 -6.33 6.90
C VAL A 13 8.98 -4.82 6.76
N ALA A 14 10.20 -4.32 6.55
CA ALA A 14 10.45 -2.89 6.36
C ALA A 14 9.70 -2.35 5.12
N GLN A 15 9.70 -3.10 4.01
CA GLN A 15 8.95 -2.74 2.81
C GLN A 15 7.44 -2.66 3.10
N ILE A 16 6.87 -3.67 3.77
CA ILE A 16 5.44 -3.70 4.14
C ILE A 16 5.08 -2.47 4.99
N VAL A 17 5.86 -2.17 6.03
CA VAL A 17 5.64 -0.99 6.89
C VAL A 17 5.72 0.30 6.08
N VAL A 18 6.71 0.42 5.19
CA VAL A 18 6.88 1.61 4.33
C VAL A 18 5.70 1.76 3.37
N ILE A 19 5.27 0.68 2.71
CA ILE A 19 4.11 0.68 1.78
C ILE A 19 2.85 1.08 2.52
N ASP A 20 2.59 0.50 3.70
CA ASP A 20 1.42 0.83 4.52
C ASP A 20 1.40 2.30 4.95
N ILE A 21 2.56 2.86 5.30
CA ILE A 21 2.68 4.27 5.69
C ILE A 21 2.41 5.19 4.50
N LEU A 22 2.98 4.89 3.34
CA LEU A 22 2.89 5.72 2.14
C LEU A 22 1.50 5.72 1.53
N LEU A 23 0.90 4.54 1.44
CA LEU A 23 -0.41 4.34 0.85
C LEU A 23 -1.53 4.36 1.88
N GLY A 24 -1.22 4.54 3.17
CA GLY A 24 -2.21 4.51 4.24
C GLY A 24 -2.17 5.70 5.19
N GLY A 25 -1.30 6.69 4.95
CA GLY A 25 -1.20 7.88 5.80
C GLY A 25 -2.50 8.69 5.89
N ASP A 26 -3.28 8.75 4.81
CA ASP A 26 -4.58 9.42 4.71
C ASP A 26 -5.76 8.56 5.21
N ASN A 27 -5.61 7.23 5.36
CA ASN A 27 -6.62 6.37 5.98
C ASN A 27 -6.97 6.83 7.41
N ALA A 28 -6.02 7.38 8.15
CA ALA A 28 -6.27 7.89 9.50
C ALA A 28 -7.18 9.13 9.52
N VAL A 29 -7.14 9.96 8.46
CA VAL A 29 -8.02 11.12 8.31
C VAL A 29 -9.45 10.65 8.06
N VAL A 30 -9.62 9.63 7.22
CA VAL A 30 -10.92 8.97 6.97
C VAL A 30 -11.53 8.44 8.27
N ILE A 31 -10.73 7.74 9.09
CA ILE A 31 -11.15 7.23 10.39
C ILE A 31 -11.61 8.38 11.31
N ALA A 32 -10.84 9.47 11.36
CA ALA A 32 -11.15 10.63 12.19
C ALA A 32 -12.42 11.37 11.74
N LEU A 33 -12.64 11.47 10.42
CA LEU A 33 -13.80 12.12 9.80
C LEU A 33 -15.09 11.29 9.99
N ALA A 34 -15.00 9.97 9.84
CA ALA A 34 -16.13 9.04 10.03
C ALA A 34 -16.66 9.08 11.47
N CYS A 35 -15.76 9.17 12.46
CA CYS A 35 -16.13 9.26 13.87
C CYS A 35 -16.37 10.69 14.39
N ARG A 36 -16.38 11.73 13.54
CA ARG A 36 -16.40 13.13 14.03
C ARG A 36 -17.68 13.53 14.77
N ASN A 37 -18.82 12.97 14.39
CA ASN A 37 -20.14 13.30 14.95
C ASN A 37 -20.50 12.46 16.19
N LEU A 38 -19.67 11.46 16.55
CA LEU A 38 -19.94 10.60 17.69
C LEU A 38 -19.69 11.32 19.03
N PRO A 39 -20.49 11.04 20.08
CA PRO A 39 -20.20 11.50 21.44
C PRO A 39 -18.78 11.12 21.88
N ALA A 40 -18.15 11.96 22.71
CA ALA A 40 -16.73 11.80 23.08
C ALA A 40 -16.38 10.39 23.61
N GLN A 41 -17.23 9.77 24.45
CA GLN A 41 -17.00 8.40 24.92
C GLN A 41 -17.18 7.33 23.83
N GLN A 42 -17.99 7.58 22.80
CA GLN A 42 -18.21 6.63 21.70
C GLN A 42 -17.19 6.78 20.58
N ARG A 43 -16.58 7.97 20.42
CA ARG A 43 -15.58 8.24 19.39
C ARG A 43 -14.38 7.29 19.49
N VAL A 44 -13.84 7.11 20.69
CA VAL A 44 -12.71 6.19 20.94
C VAL A 44 -13.10 4.75 20.63
N ARG A 45 -14.33 4.35 21.00
CA ARG A 45 -14.85 3.01 20.67
C ARG A 45 -15.02 2.84 19.15
N GLY A 46 -15.48 3.88 18.46
CA GLY A 46 -15.64 3.86 17.00
C GLY A 46 -14.32 3.70 16.28
N VAL A 47 -13.29 4.46 16.70
CA VAL A 47 -11.93 4.29 16.20
C VAL A 47 -11.40 2.89 16.48
N LEU A 48 -11.54 2.38 17.71
CA LEU A 48 -11.02 1.07 18.09
C LEU A 48 -11.69 -0.07 17.31
N TRP A 49 -13.02 -0.11 17.27
CA TRP A 49 -13.77 -1.16 16.57
C TRP A 49 -13.65 -1.04 15.05
N GLY A 50 -13.65 0.19 14.52
CA GLY A 50 -13.43 0.46 13.10
C GLY A 50 -12.05 0.02 12.64
N THR A 51 -11.01 0.39 13.40
CA THR A 51 -9.63 -0.05 13.13
C THR A 51 -9.55 -1.56 13.22
N ALA A 52 -10.01 -2.19 14.31
CA ALA A 52 -9.97 -3.65 14.44
C ALA A 52 -10.66 -4.38 13.27
N GLY A 53 -11.82 -3.90 12.82
CA GLY A 53 -12.51 -4.43 11.64
C GLY A 53 -11.69 -4.28 10.35
N ALA A 54 -11.08 -3.11 10.13
CA ALA A 54 -10.19 -2.85 9.00
C ALA A 54 -8.96 -3.78 9.00
N ILE A 55 -8.31 -3.98 10.16
CA ILE A 55 -7.16 -4.91 10.27
C ILE A 55 -7.58 -6.33 9.87
N VAL A 56 -8.69 -6.82 10.41
CA VAL A 56 -9.18 -8.17 10.11
C VAL A 56 -9.46 -8.31 8.62
N LEU A 57 -10.15 -7.33 8.03
CA LEU A 57 -10.41 -7.32 6.59
C LEU A 57 -9.11 -7.36 5.79
N ARG A 58 -8.13 -6.52 6.15
CA ARG A 58 -6.84 -6.46 5.46
C ARG A 58 -6.08 -7.78 5.55
N VAL A 59 -6.06 -8.44 6.72
CA VAL A 59 -5.44 -9.78 6.87
C VAL A 59 -6.13 -10.80 5.96
N VAL A 60 -7.46 -10.79 5.88
CA VAL A 60 -8.22 -11.68 5.00
C VAL A 60 -7.92 -11.40 3.52
N LEU A 61 -7.91 -10.12 3.11
CA LEU A 61 -7.61 -9.73 1.74
C LEU A 61 -6.18 -10.11 1.33
N ILE A 62 -5.20 -9.93 2.21
CA ILE A 62 -3.81 -10.32 1.89
C ILE A 62 -3.66 -11.83 1.86
N ALA A 63 -4.27 -12.57 2.79
CA ALA A 63 -4.26 -14.03 2.73
C ALA A 63 -4.84 -14.52 1.40
N PHE A 64 -5.96 -13.94 0.95
CA PHE A 64 -6.54 -14.24 -0.35
C PHE A 64 -5.63 -13.84 -1.51
N ALA A 65 -5.07 -12.62 -1.51
CA ALA A 65 -4.17 -12.14 -2.55
C ALA A 65 -2.92 -13.01 -2.69
N VAL A 66 -2.30 -13.42 -1.57
CA VAL A 66 -1.13 -14.31 -1.56
C VAL A 66 -1.45 -15.65 -2.22
N LEU A 67 -2.60 -16.26 -1.91
CA LEU A 67 -3.03 -17.51 -2.54
C LEU A 67 -3.30 -17.33 -4.04
N LEU A 68 -3.77 -16.14 -4.42
CA LEU A 68 -4.07 -15.81 -5.80
C LEU A 68 -2.80 -15.59 -6.64
N LEU A 69 -1.70 -15.13 -6.05
CA LEU A 69 -0.43 -14.90 -6.76
C LEU A 69 0.18 -16.19 -7.34
N ASP A 70 -0.23 -17.37 -6.88
CA ASP A 70 0.18 -18.65 -7.48
C ASP A 70 -0.51 -18.91 -8.84
N VAL A 71 -1.54 -18.13 -9.20
CA VAL A 71 -2.21 -18.23 -10.50
C VAL A 71 -1.33 -17.57 -11.58
N PRO A 72 -1.03 -18.28 -12.70
CA PRO A 72 -0.26 -17.70 -13.80
C PRO A 72 -0.89 -16.41 -14.33
N LEU A 73 -0.05 -15.45 -14.74
CA LEU A 73 -0.40 -14.09 -15.18
C LEU A 73 -0.91 -13.15 -14.09
N LEU A 74 -1.26 -13.66 -12.91
CA LEU A 74 -1.78 -12.80 -11.86
C LEU A 74 -0.67 -11.96 -11.21
N LYS A 75 0.55 -12.50 -11.07
CA LYS A 75 1.71 -11.71 -10.59
C LYS A 75 2.06 -10.62 -11.59
N PHE A 76 1.99 -10.92 -12.89
CA PHE A 76 2.18 -9.94 -13.95
C PHE A 76 1.12 -8.83 -13.89
N ALA A 77 -0.17 -9.18 -13.79
CA ALA A 77 -1.26 -8.21 -13.66
C ALA A 77 -1.12 -7.36 -12.39
N GLY A 78 -0.77 -7.99 -11.26
CA GLY A 78 -0.47 -7.30 -10.01
C GLY A 78 0.70 -6.33 -10.15
N GLY A 79 1.77 -6.74 -10.84
CA GLY A 79 2.91 -5.87 -11.13
C GLY A 79 2.55 -4.67 -12.00
N VAL A 80 1.74 -4.86 -13.05
CA VAL A 80 1.22 -3.74 -13.86
C VAL A 80 0.40 -2.76 -13.01
N LEU A 81 -0.46 -3.28 -12.12
CA LEU A 81 -1.22 -2.45 -11.20
C LEU A 81 -0.29 -1.69 -10.24
N LEU A 82 0.76 -2.34 -9.73
CA LEU A 82 1.75 -1.69 -8.85
C LEU A 82 2.53 -0.58 -9.54
N LEU A 83 2.90 -0.75 -10.82
CA LEU A 83 3.48 0.35 -11.61
C LEU A 83 2.50 1.53 -11.69
N TRP A 84 1.22 1.26 -11.93
CA TRP A 84 0.19 2.29 -11.99
C TRP A 84 -0.01 3.01 -10.65
N ILE A 85 -0.08 2.26 -9.54
CA ILE A 85 -0.17 2.82 -8.18
C ILE A 85 1.06 3.67 -7.88
N GLY A 86 2.26 3.18 -8.18
CA GLY A 86 3.50 3.92 -7.97
C GLY A 86 3.53 5.26 -8.71
N VAL A 87 3.09 5.28 -9.97
CA VAL A 87 2.99 6.53 -10.75
C VAL A 87 1.93 7.46 -10.17
N ARG A 88 0.77 6.93 -9.77
CA ARG A 88 -0.30 7.71 -9.14
C ARG A 88 0.12 8.28 -7.77
N LEU A 89 0.94 7.57 -7.02
CA LEU A 89 1.46 8.03 -5.72
C LEU A 89 2.27 9.33 -5.85
N MET A 90 3.04 9.49 -6.93
CA MET A 90 3.81 10.72 -7.20
C MET A 90 2.97 11.89 -7.74
N ALA A 91 1.81 11.59 -8.31
CA ALA A 91 0.87 12.57 -8.83
C ALA A 91 -0.58 12.18 -8.42
N PRO A 92 -0.95 12.38 -7.15
CA PRO A 92 -2.30 12.11 -6.66
C PRO A 92 -3.34 12.89 -7.46
N ALA A 93 -4.50 12.29 -7.71
CA ALA A 93 -5.66 13.01 -8.25
C ALA A 93 -6.45 13.62 -7.07
N ASP A 94 -7.05 14.80 -7.26
CA ASP A 94 -7.66 15.60 -6.19
C ASP A 94 -8.98 15.02 -5.61
N ASP A 95 -9.43 13.83 -6.03
CA ASP A 95 -10.83 13.38 -5.84
C ASP A 95 -11.07 12.37 -4.69
N ALA A 96 -10.11 12.04 -3.84
CA ALA A 96 -10.21 10.81 -3.03
C ALA A 96 -11.11 10.89 -1.77
N HIS A 97 -11.39 12.06 -1.18
CA HIS A 97 -11.97 12.11 0.19
C HIS A 97 -13.25 12.95 0.38
N ASP A 98 -13.81 13.52 -0.69
CA ASP A 98 -14.98 14.43 -0.58
C ASP A 98 -16.32 13.70 -0.32
N SER A 99 -16.34 12.37 -0.31
CA SER A 99 -17.57 11.57 -0.17
C SER A 99 -17.83 11.01 1.23
N ILE A 100 -16.96 11.26 2.22
CA ILE A 100 -17.11 10.68 3.56
C ILE A 100 -18.11 11.46 4.40
N LYS A 101 -19.35 10.97 4.41
CA LYS A 101 -20.39 11.47 5.29
C LYS A 101 -20.09 11.08 6.74
N PRO A 102 -20.01 12.04 7.67
CA PRO A 102 -19.87 11.71 9.09
C PRO A 102 -21.09 10.94 9.58
N ALA A 103 -20.86 9.91 10.40
CA ALA A 103 -21.91 9.01 10.88
C ALA A 103 -22.36 9.38 12.31
N ASP A 104 -23.67 9.35 12.55
CA ASP A 104 -24.26 9.72 13.85
C ASP A 104 -24.37 8.55 14.82
N ARG A 105 -24.14 7.31 14.35
CA ARG A 105 -24.17 6.08 15.16
C ARG A 105 -22.85 5.33 15.08
N LEU A 106 -22.46 4.71 16.19
CA LEU A 106 -21.21 3.95 16.31
C LEU A 106 -21.05 2.90 15.19
N TRP A 107 -22.12 2.13 14.91
CA TRP A 107 -22.06 1.08 13.90
C TRP A 107 -21.97 1.60 12.47
N ASP A 108 -22.55 2.76 12.20
CA ASP A 108 -22.46 3.41 10.89
C ASP A 108 -21.05 3.99 10.67
N ALA A 109 -20.42 4.51 11.73
CA ALA A 109 -19.02 4.93 11.69
C ALA A 109 -18.08 3.75 11.44
N VAL A 110 -18.27 2.62 12.15
CA VAL A 110 -17.47 1.40 11.95
C VAL A 110 -17.62 0.87 10.52
N LYS A 111 -18.84 0.79 9.99
CA LYS A 111 -19.07 0.40 8.59
C LYS A 111 -18.36 1.32 7.60
N THR A 112 -18.48 2.63 7.82
CA THR A 112 -17.84 3.64 6.95
C THR A 112 -16.32 3.46 6.93
N ILE A 113 -15.71 3.22 8.10
CA ILE A 113 -14.28 2.93 8.22
C ILE A 113 -13.90 1.66 7.46
N VAL A 114 -14.63 0.56 7.66
CA VAL A 114 -14.32 -0.73 7.03
C VAL A 114 -14.48 -0.65 5.51
N ILE A 115 -15.51 0.03 5.00
CA ILE A 115 -15.72 0.21 3.56
C ILE A 115 -14.64 1.09 2.96
N ALA A 116 -14.31 2.21 3.62
CA ALA A 116 -13.24 3.08 3.16
C ALA A 116 -11.90 2.35 3.12
N ASP A 117 -11.58 1.60 4.18
CA ASP A 117 -10.38 0.77 4.21
C ASP A 117 -10.41 -0.32 3.14
N ALA A 118 -11.55 -0.95 2.85
CA ALA A 118 -11.65 -1.95 1.78
C ALA A 118 -11.30 -1.38 0.39
N VAL A 119 -11.89 -0.22 0.06
CA VAL A 119 -11.66 0.46 -1.23
C VAL A 119 -10.21 0.91 -1.35
N MET A 120 -9.66 1.44 -0.26
CA MET A 120 -8.33 1.99 -0.25
C MET A 120 -7.23 0.93 -0.13
N SER A 121 -7.49 -0.15 0.63
CA SER A 121 -6.52 -1.21 0.87
C SER A 121 -6.42 -2.22 -0.27
N LEU A 122 -7.32 -2.23 -1.26
CA LEU A 122 -7.24 -3.17 -2.38
C LEU A 122 -5.89 -3.04 -3.13
N ASP A 123 -5.48 -1.81 -3.39
CA ASP A 123 -4.21 -1.48 -4.04
C ASP A 123 -3.02 -1.79 -3.10
N ASN A 124 -3.17 -1.51 -1.80
CA ASN A 124 -2.13 -1.77 -0.79
C ASN A 124 -1.92 -3.26 -0.55
N VAL A 125 -2.99 -4.06 -0.60
CA VAL A 125 -2.97 -5.52 -0.40
C VAL A 125 -2.11 -6.18 -1.47
N ILE A 126 -2.23 -5.75 -2.73
CA ILE A 126 -1.41 -6.28 -3.84
C ILE A 126 0.05 -5.89 -3.66
N ALA A 127 0.32 -4.66 -3.19
CA ALA A 127 1.68 -4.20 -2.91
C ALA A 127 2.34 -4.99 -1.78
N ILE A 128 1.60 -5.22 -0.68
CA ILE A 128 2.07 -5.98 0.48
C ILE A 128 2.25 -7.45 0.12
N ALA A 129 1.32 -8.04 -0.63
CA ALA A 129 1.45 -9.42 -1.11
C ALA A 129 2.68 -9.58 -2.03
N GLY A 130 2.92 -8.63 -2.93
CA GLY A 130 4.12 -8.60 -3.77
C GLY A 130 5.42 -8.38 -2.99
N ALA A 131 5.40 -7.55 -1.94
CA ALA A 131 6.54 -7.39 -1.04
C ALA A 131 6.83 -8.71 -0.27
N ALA A 132 5.78 -9.39 0.18
CA ALA A 132 5.88 -10.64 0.94
C ALA A 132 6.29 -11.85 0.08
N GLU A 133 6.11 -11.80 -1.25
CA GLU A 133 6.60 -12.83 -2.18
C GLU A 133 8.12 -13.03 -2.12
N GLN A 134 8.88 -11.98 -1.78
CA GLN A 134 10.34 -12.04 -1.61
C GLN A 134 10.78 -12.87 -0.40
N ALA A 135 9.85 -13.24 0.50
CA ALA A 135 10.14 -14.00 1.70
C ALA A 135 9.73 -15.47 1.57
N ASP A 136 10.32 -16.32 2.42
CA ASP A 136 10.07 -17.76 2.46
C ASP A 136 8.56 -18.11 2.52
N PRO A 137 8.07 -19.04 1.68
CA PRO A 137 6.65 -19.40 1.58
C PRO A 137 6.01 -19.80 2.92
N GLY A 138 6.78 -20.46 3.80
CA GLY A 138 6.31 -20.91 5.10
C GLY A 138 6.04 -19.79 6.12
N HIS A 139 6.59 -18.59 5.90
CA HIS A 139 6.48 -17.46 6.85
C HIS A 139 5.83 -16.21 6.26
N ARG A 140 5.42 -16.24 4.98
CA ARG A 140 4.86 -15.10 4.25
C ARG A 140 3.67 -14.45 4.96
N ILE A 141 2.69 -15.25 5.38
CA ILE A 141 1.50 -14.74 6.08
C ILE A 141 1.88 -14.17 7.46
N ALA A 142 2.78 -14.83 8.18
CA ALA A 142 3.23 -14.37 9.48
C ALA A 142 4.00 -13.04 9.39
N LEU A 143 4.82 -12.85 8.36
CA LEU A 143 5.53 -11.61 8.04
C LEU A 143 4.56 -10.45 7.78
N VAL A 144 3.54 -10.70 6.96
CA VAL A 144 2.50 -9.71 6.67
C VAL A 144 1.76 -9.30 7.93
N ILE A 145 1.27 -10.28 8.70
CA ILE A 145 0.54 -10.02 9.94
C ILE A 145 1.41 -9.21 10.91
N PHE A 146 2.68 -9.59 11.05
CA PHE A 146 3.62 -8.84 11.89
C PHE A 146 3.83 -7.41 11.40
N GLY A 147 4.04 -7.22 10.08
CA GLY A 147 4.18 -5.90 9.48
C GLY A 147 2.96 -5.01 9.72
N LEU A 148 1.75 -5.55 9.52
CA LEU A 148 0.48 -4.87 9.80
C LEU A 148 0.33 -4.50 11.27
N LEU A 149 0.62 -5.44 12.17
CA LEU A 149 0.50 -5.22 13.62
C LEU A 149 1.43 -4.11 14.12
N VAL A 150 2.58 -3.93 13.46
CA VAL A 150 3.51 -2.83 13.76
C VAL A 150 3.09 -1.53 13.06
N SER A 151 2.69 -1.57 11.79
CA SER A 151 2.39 -0.38 10.98
C SER A 151 1.12 0.35 11.44
N ILE A 152 0.06 -0.38 11.76
CA ILE A 152 -1.26 0.20 12.04
C ILE A 152 -1.26 1.08 13.30
N PRO A 153 -0.70 0.65 14.45
CA PRO A 153 -0.44 1.53 15.59
C PRO A 153 0.26 2.85 15.23
N ILE A 154 1.32 2.75 14.42
CA ILE A 154 2.13 3.91 14.00
C ILE A 154 1.28 4.86 13.15
N ILE A 155 0.44 4.34 12.26
CA ILE A 155 -0.43 5.14 11.41
C ILE A 155 -1.56 5.77 12.25
N VAL A 156 -2.26 5.00 13.08
CA VAL A 156 -3.41 5.49 13.85
C VAL A 156 -2.99 6.57 14.85
N TRP A 157 -1.92 6.36 15.61
CA TRP A 157 -1.45 7.33 16.61
C TRP A 157 -0.50 8.38 16.04
N GLY A 158 0.28 8.04 15.04
CA GLY A 158 1.30 8.89 14.43
C GLY A 158 0.89 9.55 13.12
N SER A 159 -0.35 9.37 12.62
CA SER A 159 -0.80 9.89 11.32
C SER A 159 -0.48 11.36 11.09
N THR A 160 -0.75 12.21 12.08
CA THR A 160 -0.46 13.66 11.95
C THR A 160 1.04 13.95 11.85
N LEU A 161 1.89 13.14 12.48
CA LEU A 161 3.35 13.24 12.36
C LEU A 161 3.82 12.70 11.01
N VAL A 162 3.31 11.54 10.60
CA VAL A 162 3.61 10.89 9.32
C VAL A 162 3.21 11.78 8.14
N LEU A 163 1.98 12.31 8.14
CA LEU A 163 1.50 13.21 7.09
C LEU A 163 2.36 14.47 7.02
N LYS A 164 2.64 15.12 8.17
CA LYS A 164 3.55 16.27 8.21
C LYS A 164 4.95 15.93 7.71
N LEU A 165 5.45 14.72 7.98
CA LEU A 165 6.75 14.28 7.50
C LEU A 165 6.76 14.12 5.98
N LEU A 166 5.74 13.48 5.41
CA LEU A 166 5.59 13.31 3.97
C LEU A 166 5.40 14.65 3.24
N ASP A 167 4.60 15.56 3.82
CA ASP A 167 4.41 16.92 3.31
C ASP A 167 5.71 17.74 3.37
N ARG A 168 6.46 17.62 4.48
CA ARG A 168 7.72 18.33 4.68
C ARG A 168 8.85 17.78 3.83
N PHE A 169 8.86 16.47 3.60
CA PHE A 169 9.88 15.74 2.86
C PHE A 169 9.25 14.87 1.75
N PRO A 170 8.82 15.49 0.63
CA PRO A 170 8.19 14.77 -0.50
C PRO A 170 9.10 13.71 -1.15
N ILE A 171 10.39 13.70 -0.83
CA ILE A 171 11.33 12.69 -1.28
C ILE A 171 10.91 11.28 -0.83
N PHE A 172 10.27 11.13 0.34
CA PHE A 172 9.77 9.84 0.81
C PHE A 172 8.67 9.27 -0.09
N ILE A 173 7.83 10.13 -0.68
CA ILE A 173 6.82 9.72 -1.67
C ILE A 173 7.51 9.18 -2.92
N THR A 174 8.60 9.82 -3.36
CA THR A 174 9.37 9.39 -4.54
C THR A 174 10.11 8.07 -4.29
N LEU A 175 10.72 7.91 -3.11
CA LEU A 175 11.36 6.66 -2.69
C LEU A 175 10.34 5.53 -2.57
N GLY A 176 9.16 5.84 -2.03
CA GLY A 176 8.02 4.94 -1.94
C GLY A 176 7.53 4.45 -3.29
N ALA A 177 7.34 5.39 -4.22
CA ALA A 177 6.96 5.08 -5.59
C ALA A 177 8.03 4.24 -6.31
N ALA A 178 9.31 4.56 -6.12
CA ALA A 178 10.41 3.76 -6.64
C ALA A 178 10.41 2.34 -6.06
N LEU A 179 10.12 2.18 -4.76
CA LEU A 179 10.00 0.88 -4.11
C LEU A 179 8.82 0.06 -4.67
N LEU A 180 7.67 0.68 -4.91
CA LEU A 180 6.54 0.02 -5.58
C LEU A 180 6.92 -0.43 -7.00
N GLY A 181 7.64 0.40 -7.74
CA GLY A 181 8.16 0.04 -9.06
C GLY A 181 9.19 -1.10 -9.01
N TRP A 182 10.03 -1.13 -7.98
CA TRP A 182 10.97 -2.23 -7.74
C TRP A 182 10.25 -3.55 -7.54
N ILE A 183 9.28 -3.58 -6.61
CA ILE A 183 8.48 -4.77 -6.32
C ILE A 183 7.70 -5.19 -7.56
N ALA A 184 7.11 -4.25 -8.30
CA ALA A 184 6.38 -4.52 -9.53
C ALA A 184 7.25 -5.22 -10.59
N GLY A 185 8.45 -4.69 -10.85
CA GLY A 185 9.36 -5.26 -11.83
C GLY A 185 9.78 -6.69 -11.48
N GLY A 186 10.13 -6.95 -10.22
CA GLY A 186 10.44 -8.29 -9.75
C GLY A 186 9.23 -9.23 -9.80
N LEU A 187 8.04 -8.75 -9.45
CA LEU A 187 6.80 -9.53 -9.44
C LEU A 187 6.36 -9.94 -10.86
N MET A 188 6.58 -9.08 -11.86
CA MET A 188 6.22 -9.38 -13.26
C MET A 188 7.11 -10.46 -13.90
N VAL A 189 8.39 -10.51 -13.53
CA VAL A 189 9.35 -11.48 -14.07
C VAL A 189 9.27 -12.83 -13.36
N ASN A 190 8.95 -12.82 -12.06
CA ASN A 190 8.74 -14.04 -11.25
C ASN A 190 7.32 -14.63 -11.39
N ASP A 191 6.59 -14.29 -12.45
CA ASP A 191 5.27 -14.86 -12.72
C ASP A 191 5.40 -16.31 -13.21
N PRO A 192 4.60 -17.27 -12.70
CA PRO A 192 4.64 -18.67 -13.15
C PRO A 192 4.42 -18.87 -14.66
N ALA A 193 3.78 -17.92 -15.35
CA ALA A 193 3.66 -17.93 -16.80
C ALA A 193 4.99 -17.68 -17.53
N GLY A 194 6.03 -17.22 -16.81
CA GLY A 194 7.39 -16.98 -17.28
C GLY A 194 8.29 -18.22 -17.27
N ASP A 195 7.93 -19.28 -16.54
CA ASP A 195 8.72 -20.52 -16.37
C ASP A 195 9.05 -21.22 -17.70
N ARG A 196 8.28 -20.93 -18.75
CA ARG A 196 8.54 -21.36 -20.14
C ARG A 196 9.75 -20.67 -20.80
N TRP A 197 10.30 -19.62 -20.20
CA TRP A 197 11.40 -18.82 -20.74
C TRP A 197 12.59 -18.76 -19.75
N PRO A 198 13.57 -19.68 -19.86
CA PRO A 198 14.67 -19.81 -18.89
C PRO A 198 15.56 -18.56 -18.75
N LEU A 199 15.49 -17.63 -19.71
CA LEU A 199 16.20 -16.34 -19.68
C LEU A 199 15.63 -15.38 -18.63
N LEU A 200 14.36 -15.54 -18.26
CA LEU A 200 13.67 -14.68 -17.28
C LEU A 200 13.91 -15.13 -15.84
N ASP A 201 14.26 -16.40 -15.63
CA ASP A 201 14.51 -16.99 -14.29
C ASP A 201 15.97 -16.78 -13.82
N THR A 202 16.65 -15.75 -14.37
CA THR A 202 18.00 -15.39 -13.93
C THR A 202 17.94 -14.27 -12.90
N PRO A 203 18.79 -14.29 -11.85
CA PRO A 203 18.86 -13.18 -10.89
C PRO A 203 19.07 -11.82 -11.58
N ALA A 204 19.85 -11.80 -12.67
CA ALA A 204 20.08 -10.59 -13.47
C ALA A 204 18.80 -10.06 -14.13
N ALA A 205 17.91 -10.93 -14.63
CA ALA A 205 16.63 -10.53 -15.20
C ALA A 205 15.69 -9.95 -14.13
N ILE A 206 15.61 -10.59 -12.96
CA ILE A 206 14.78 -10.13 -11.83
C ILE A 206 15.25 -8.76 -11.33
N TYR A 207 16.56 -8.59 -11.07
CA TYR A 207 17.13 -7.31 -10.65
C TYR A 207 16.99 -6.25 -11.74
N GLY A 208 17.24 -6.61 -13.00
CA GLY A 208 17.09 -5.71 -14.14
C GLY A 208 15.66 -5.19 -14.30
N ALA A 209 14.66 -6.07 -14.18
CA ALA A 209 13.25 -5.68 -14.22
C ALA A 209 12.83 -4.85 -13.01
N SER A 210 13.31 -5.16 -11.81
CA SER A 210 13.05 -4.38 -10.61
C SER A 210 13.61 -2.96 -10.73
N VAL A 211 14.85 -2.81 -11.20
CA VAL A 211 15.46 -1.49 -11.49
C VAL A 211 14.68 -0.76 -12.58
N ALA A 212 14.33 -1.45 -13.67
CA ALA A 212 13.55 -0.86 -14.76
C ALA A 212 12.18 -0.37 -14.30
N GLY A 213 11.48 -1.15 -13.47
CA GLY A 213 10.19 -0.80 -12.88
C GLY A 213 10.30 0.42 -11.95
N ALA A 214 11.31 0.46 -11.08
CA ALA A 214 11.58 1.61 -10.22
C ALA A 214 11.85 2.89 -11.04
N LEU A 215 12.73 2.80 -12.05
CA LEU A 215 13.04 3.92 -12.94
C LEU A 215 11.81 4.37 -13.73
N PHE A 216 11.03 3.43 -14.26
CA PHE A 216 9.79 3.72 -14.98
C PHE A 216 8.82 4.53 -14.11
N VAL A 217 8.56 4.08 -12.89
CA VAL A 217 7.63 4.78 -11.98
C VAL A 217 8.12 6.19 -11.68
N VAL A 218 9.40 6.37 -11.38
CA VAL A 218 9.95 7.69 -11.08
C VAL A 218 9.88 8.62 -12.30
N ILE A 219 10.31 8.15 -13.48
CA ILE A 219 10.31 8.95 -14.71
C ILE A 219 8.88 9.31 -15.12
N ALA A 220 7.97 8.32 -15.15
CA ALA A 220 6.58 8.53 -15.52
C ALA A 220 5.85 9.42 -14.50
N GLY A 221 6.11 9.25 -13.21
CA GLY A 221 5.59 10.09 -12.13
C GLY A 221 6.01 11.56 -12.27
N TYR A 222 7.30 11.82 -12.50
CA TYR A 222 7.79 13.19 -12.76
C TYR A 222 7.22 13.79 -14.05
N ALA A 223 7.13 13.00 -15.12
CA ALA A 223 6.54 13.44 -16.38
C ALA A 223 5.07 13.83 -16.21
N LEU A 224 4.28 13.03 -15.48
CA LEU A 224 2.87 13.30 -15.21
C LEU A 224 2.69 14.55 -14.33
N LYS A 225 3.51 14.69 -13.27
CA LYS A 225 3.52 15.88 -12.41
C LYS A 225 3.81 17.15 -13.19
N LYS A 226 4.80 17.12 -14.10
CA LYS A 226 5.15 18.24 -14.98
C LYS A 226 4.01 18.59 -15.94
N ARG A 227 3.34 17.58 -16.52
CA ARG A 227 2.19 17.79 -17.42
C ARG A 227 1.01 18.44 -16.71
N ARG A 228 0.65 17.99 -15.50
CA ARG A 228 -0.45 18.59 -14.72
C ARG A 228 -0.16 20.04 -14.32
N ALA A 229 1.07 20.35 -13.92
CA ALA A 229 1.48 21.73 -13.64
C ALA A 229 1.37 22.63 -14.88
N ALA A 230 1.72 22.12 -16.07
CA ALA A 230 1.58 22.87 -17.33
C ALA A 230 0.12 23.09 -17.73
N SER A 231 -0.75 22.08 -17.58
CA SER A 231 -2.18 22.19 -17.88
C SER A 231 -2.92 23.16 -16.93
N GLY A 232 -2.60 23.14 -15.63
CA GLY A 232 -3.19 24.06 -14.65
C GLY A 232 -2.81 25.54 -14.89
N ALA A 233 -1.62 25.80 -15.45
CA ALA A 233 -1.18 27.14 -15.81
C ALA A 233 -1.81 27.68 -17.11
N ALA A 234 -2.32 26.80 -17.98
CA ALA A 234 -2.97 27.17 -19.24
C ALA A 234 -4.47 27.44 -19.09
N GLY A 235 -5.14 26.85 -18.09
CA GLY A 235 -6.57 27.07 -17.82
C GLY A 235 -6.91 28.29 -16.95
N SER A 236 -5.90 29.02 -16.45
CA SER A 236 -6.06 30.22 -15.61
C SER A 236 -5.76 31.53 -16.34
N ARG A 237 -5.59 31.48 -17.66
CA ARG A 237 -5.44 32.64 -18.56
C ARG A 237 -6.64 32.73 -19.49
#